data_AF-A0A4Q7E3F6-F1
#
_entry.id   AF-A0A4Q7E3F6-F1
#
_cell.length_a   1.000
_cell.length_b   1.000
_cell.length_c   1.000
_cell.angle_alpha   90.00
_cell.angle_beta   90.00
_cell.angle_gamma   90.00
#
_symmetry.space_group_name_H-M   'P 1'
#
loop_
_entity.id
_entity.type
_entity.pdbx_description
1 polymer ?
#
loop_
_entity_poly.entity_id
_entity_poly.type
_entity_poly.pdbx_seq_one_letter_code
_entity_poly.pdbx_strand_id
1 'polypeptide(L)'
;MFKYSFKYILLLIVTVVFFTKLELRYSFGDYKEYLILLFNISSMVFTLMGIWIAFLYPNALKRLVNPKVIENADFSETLNETKRLESIVGSVLKSALVVVGILFIFFFKVVLSSFDFYLEYLVFWKILALSLAVVMTFMQLESVFHVIKSNIMFINDLHRKREEKEADHDI
;
A
#
# COMPACT_ATOMS: atom_id res chain seq x y z
N MET A 1 -3.21 4.11 -12.23
CA MET A 1 -2.69 4.82 -11.04
C MET A 1 -3.35 6.18 -10.82
N PHE A 2 -3.32 7.11 -11.80
CA PHE A 2 -3.88 8.48 -11.67
C PHE A 2 -5.35 8.58 -11.25
N LYS A 3 -6.23 7.70 -11.74
CA LYS A 3 -7.66 7.70 -11.39
C LYS A 3 -7.92 7.41 -9.90
N TYR A 4 -6.98 6.72 -9.23
CA TYR A 4 -7.04 6.42 -7.79
C TYR A 4 -6.31 7.44 -6.92
N SER A 5 -5.53 8.35 -7.50
CA SER A 5 -4.88 9.43 -6.73
C SER A 5 -5.89 10.47 -6.24
N PHE A 6 -6.96 10.69 -7.01
CA PHE A 6 -7.99 11.70 -6.68
C PHE A 6 -8.69 11.45 -5.34
N LYS A 7 -9.01 10.18 -5.01
CA LYS A 7 -9.65 9.85 -3.73
C LYS A 7 -8.77 10.18 -2.52
N TYR A 8 -7.45 10.04 -2.61
CA TYR A 8 -6.53 10.36 -1.51
C TYR A 8 -6.38 11.87 -1.32
N ILE A 9 -6.39 12.62 -2.43
CA ILE A 9 -6.41 14.09 -2.39
C ILE A 9 -7.72 14.60 -1.78
N LEU A 10 -8.86 14.04 -2.20
CA LEU A 10 -10.16 14.37 -1.63
C LEU A 10 -10.20 14.04 -0.13
N LEU A 11 -9.70 12.86 0.26
CA LEU A 11 -9.61 12.46 1.66
C LEU A 11 -8.75 13.44 2.46
N LEU A 12 -7.61 13.89 1.91
CA LEU A 12 -6.73 14.88 2.54
C LEU A 12 -7.47 16.21 2.77
N ILE A 13 -8.18 16.73 1.76
CA ILE A 13 -8.92 17.98 1.88
C ILE A 13 -10.01 17.87 2.95
N VAL A 14 -10.77 16.76 2.92
CA VAL A 14 -11.84 16.51 3.90
C VAL A 14 -11.29 16.42 5.32
N THR A 15 -10.18 15.71 5.54
CA THR A 15 -9.58 15.57 6.87
C THR A 15 -8.99 16.88 7.37
N VAL A 16 -8.34 17.68 6.52
CA VAL A 16 -7.85 19.01 6.88
C VAL A 16 -9.01 19.90 7.33
N VAL A 17 -10.07 20.00 6.52
CA VAL A 17 -11.25 20.83 6.86
C VAL A 17 -11.92 20.32 8.15
N PHE A 18 -12.07 19.01 8.30
CA PHE A 18 -12.65 18.40 9.49
C PHE A 18 -11.84 18.73 10.76
N PHE A 19 -10.51 18.63 10.67
CA PHE A 19 -9.61 18.89 11.78
C PHE A 19 -9.43 20.38 12.11
N THR A 20 -9.66 21.30 11.17
CA THR A 20 -9.73 22.74 11.52
C THR A 20 -10.91 23.10 12.42
N LYS A 21 -11.99 22.30 12.39
CA LYS A 21 -13.18 22.50 13.23
C LYS A 21 -13.08 21.82 14.59
N LEU A 22 -12.09 20.95 14.78
CA LEU A 22 -11.84 20.22 16.02
C LEU A 22 -10.65 20.84 16.74
N GLU A 23 -10.80 21.15 18.02
CA GLU A 23 -9.66 21.52 18.87
C GLU A 23 -8.81 20.29 19.21
N LEU A 24 -8.02 19.83 18.25
CA LEU A 24 -7.18 18.66 18.40
C LEU A 24 -6.04 18.91 19.38
N ARG A 25 -6.03 18.14 20.46
CA ARG A 25 -4.92 18.07 21.41
C ARG A 25 -4.31 16.68 21.37
N TYR A 26 -3.22 16.53 20.62
CA TYR A 26 -2.37 15.34 20.64
C TYR A 26 -0.91 15.74 20.83
N SER A 27 -0.12 14.88 21.48
CA SER A 27 1.30 15.13 21.68
C SER A 27 2.11 14.68 20.46
N PHE A 28 3.27 15.30 20.24
CA PHE A 28 4.18 14.83 19.19
C PHE A 28 4.70 13.40 19.47
N GLY A 29 4.74 12.99 20.75
CA GLY A 29 5.11 11.63 21.14
C GLY A 29 4.14 10.61 20.56
N ASP A 30 2.84 10.76 20.84
CA ASP A 30 1.78 9.86 20.37
C ASP A 30 1.76 9.78 18.83
N TYR A 31 1.94 10.93 18.17
CA TYR A 31 1.99 10.99 16.71
C TYR A 31 3.19 10.25 16.14
N LYS A 32 4.38 10.44 16.73
CA LYS A 32 5.60 9.75 16.32
C LYS A 32 5.43 8.23 16.50
N GLU A 33 4.91 7.79 17.64
CA GLU A 33 4.66 6.37 17.91
C GLU A 33 3.70 5.76 16.90
N TYR A 34 2.62 6.48 16.58
CA TYR A 34 1.68 6.05 15.54
C TYR A 34 2.33 5.93 14.15
N LEU A 35 3.15 6.90 13.76
CA LEU A 35 3.88 6.82 12.49
C LEU A 35 4.88 5.65 12.47
N ILE A 36 5.52 5.33 13.58
CA ILE A 36 6.42 4.17 13.68
C ILE A 36 5.64 2.88 13.51
N LEU A 37 4.47 2.74 14.15
CA LEU A 37 3.58 1.60 13.94
C LEU A 37 3.19 1.47 12.47
N LEU A 38 2.79 2.58 11.83
CA LEU A 38 2.40 2.60 10.42
C LEU A 38 3.56 2.24 9.50
N PHE A 39 4.77 2.73 9.77
CA PHE A 39 6.00 2.39 9.05
C PHE A 39 6.30 0.88 9.15
N ASN A 40 6.18 0.30 10.35
CA ASN A 40 6.46 -1.12 10.58
C ASN A 40 5.50 -2.01 9.77
N ILE A 41 4.19 -1.75 9.84
CA ILE A 41 3.20 -2.51 9.08
C ILE A 41 3.42 -2.35 7.58
N SER A 42 3.72 -1.13 7.12
CA SER A 42 3.98 -0.85 5.70
C SER A 42 5.23 -1.57 5.19
N SER A 43 6.30 -1.57 5.98
CA SER A 43 7.56 -2.25 5.64
C SER A 43 7.37 -3.76 5.59
N MET A 44 6.62 -4.34 6.55
CA MET A 44 6.29 -5.77 6.55
C MET A 44 5.52 -6.17 5.28
N VAL A 45 4.49 -5.40 4.92
CA VAL A 45 3.70 -5.67 3.69
C VAL A 45 4.57 -5.54 2.44
N PHE A 46 5.38 -4.49 2.34
CA PHE A 46 6.29 -4.27 1.21
C PHE A 46 7.27 -5.44 1.04
N THR A 47 7.90 -5.90 2.12
CA THR A 47 8.88 -6.99 2.09
C THR A 47 8.22 -8.34 1.79
N LEU A 48 7.17 -8.73 2.53
CA LEU A 48 6.54 -10.04 2.39
C LEU A 48 5.96 -10.24 0.98
N MET A 49 5.27 -9.22 0.47
CA MET A 49 4.68 -9.30 -0.86
C MET A 49 5.73 -9.18 -1.98
N GLY A 50 6.81 -8.43 -1.77
CA GLY A 50 7.93 -8.38 -2.72
C GLY A 50 8.53 -9.77 -2.94
N ILE A 51 8.75 -10.52 -1.85
CA ILE A 51 9.19 -11.92 -1.90
C ILE A 51 8.14 -12.80 -2.59
N TRP A 52 6.86 -12.64 -2.23
CA TRP A 52 5.75 -13.42 -2.78
C TRP A 52 5.59 -13.29 -4.30
N ILE A 53 5.69 -12.06 -4.82
CA ILE A 53 5.63 -11.78 -6.27
C ILE A 53 6.77 -12.49 -7.00
N ALA A 54 7.98 -12.45 -6.44
CA ALA A 54 9.16 -13.08 -7.05
C ALA A 54 9.01 -14.60 -7.18
N PHE A 55 8.39 -15.26 -6.18
CA PHE A 55 8.20 -16.71 -6.18
C PHE A 55 7.03 -17.19 -7.04
N LEU A 56 5.87 -16.51 -6.98
CA LEU A 56 4.65 -17.04 -7.61
C LEU A 56 4.43 -16.59 -9.04
N TYR A 57 5.02 -15.46 -9.44
CA TYR A 57 4.81 -14.90 -10.77
C TYR A 57 6.12 -14.70 -11.56
N PRO A 58 7.06 -15.67 -11.58
CA PRO A 58 8.34 -15.50 -12.27
C PRO A 58 8.15 -15.34 -13.78
N ASN A 59 7.16 -16.02 -14.36
CA ASN A 59 6.85 -15.94 -15.79
C ASN A 59 6.21 -14.59 -16.17
N ALA A 60 5.36 -14.03 -15.31
CA ALA A 60 4.77 -12.72 -15.53
C ALA A 60 5.83 -11.60 -15.39
N LEU A 61 6.74 -11.72 -14.41
CA LEU A 61 7.90 -10.83 -14.29
C LEU A 61 8.80 -10.88 -15.53
N LYS A 62 9.13 -12.09 -16.02
CA LYS A 62 9.92 -12.25 -17.25
C LYS A 62 9.28 -11.58 -18.48
N ARG A 63 7.94 -11.61 -18.58
CA ARG A 63 7.19 -10.95 -19.66
C ARG A 63 7.20 -9.42 -19.53
N LEU A 64 7.13 -8.89 -18.30
CA LEU A 64 7.21 -7.46 -18.05
C LEU A 64 8.59 -6.90 -18.47
N VAL A 65 9.65 -7.69 -18.29
CA VAL A 65 11.03 -7.33 -18.66
C VAL A 65 11.31 -7.60 -20.15
N ASN A 66 10.73 -8.66 -20.73
CA ASN A 66 10.92 -9.05 -22.13
C ASN A 66 9.58 -9.19 -22.89
N PRO A 67 9.00 -8.09 -23.40
CA PRO A 67 7.68 -8.09 -24.03
C PRO A 67 7.62 -8.80 -25.40
N LYS A 68 8.75 -9.16 -26.02
CA LYS A 68 8.81 -9.69 -27.40
C LYS A 68 8.80 -11.22 -27.53
N VAL A 69 8.77 -11.99 -26.43
CA VAL A 69 9.19 -13.40 -26.48
C VAL A 69 8.05 -14.42 -26.64
N ILE A 70 6.75 -14.09 -26.54
CA ILE A 70 5.71 -15.15 -26.52
C ILE A 70 4.46 -14.73 -27.31
N GLU A 71 4.41 -15.14 -28.59
CA GLU A 71 3.27 -14.92 -29.51
C GLU A 71 2.09 -15.90 -29.29
N ASN A 72 2.23 -16.96 -28.48
CA ASN A 72 1.22 -18.02 -28.36
C ASN A 72 0.82 -18.34 -26.92
N ALA A 73 0.27 -17.38 -26.18
CA ALA A 73 -0.28 -17.65 -24.84
C ALA A 73 -1.79 -17.37 -24.82
N ASP A 74 -2.58 -18.38 -24.43
CA ASP A 74 -4.02 -18.29 -24.24
C ASP A 74 -4.38 -17.05 -23.40
N PHE A 75 -5.13 -16.13 -24.01
CA PHE A 75 -5.36 -14.78 -23.51
C PHE A 75 -6.32 -14.75 -22.30
N SER A 76 -7.12 -15.80 -22.06
CA SER A 76 -8.19 -15.77 -21.06
C SER A 76 -7.71 -16.08 -19.63
N GLU A 77 -6.96 -17.17 -19.44
CA GLU A 77 -6.35 -17.49 -18.13
C GLU A 77 -5.28 -16.47 -17.74
N THR A 78 -4.48 -16.03 -18.72
CA THR A 78 -3.40 -15.08 -18.50
C THR A 78 -3.90 -13.68 -18.12
N LEU A 79 -5.09 -13.26 -18.55
CA LEU A 79 -5.68 -11.97 -18.16
C LEU A 79 -6.06 -11.92 -16.67
N ASN A 80 -6.58 -13.02 -16.13
CA ASN A 80 -6.95 -13.10 -14.71
C ASN A 80 -5.71 -13.14 -13.81
N GLU A 81 -4.67 -13.89 -14.19
CA GLU A 81 -3.38 -13.88 -13.49
C GLU A 81 -2.72 -12.49 -13.53
N THR A 82 -2.79 -11.81 -14.67
CA THR A 82 -2.22 -10.46 -14.84
C THR A 82 -2.94 -9.44 -13.95
N LYS A 83 -4.28 -9.46 -13.89
CA LYS A 83 -5.06 -8.56 -13.01
C LYS A 83 -4.80 -8.81 -11.53
N ARG A 84 -4.62 -10.07 -11.13
CA ARG A 84 -4.25 -10.44 -9.76
C ARG A 84 -2.86 -9.88 -9.42
N LEU A 85 -1.88 -10.09 -10.30
CA LEU A 85 -0.54 -9.55 -10.13
C LEU A 85 -0.54 -8.01 -10.06
N GLU A 86 -1.30 -7.34 -10.93
CA GLU A 86 -1.45 -5.88 -10.90
C GLU A 86 -2.02 -5.40 -9.56
N SER A 87 -3.05 -6.08 -9.04
CA SER A 87 -3.62 -5.74 -7.72
C SER A 87 -2.61 -5.93 -6.59
N ILE A 88 -1.80 -6.99 -6.64
CA ILE A 88 -0.77 -7.28 -5.64
C ILE A 88 0.35 -6.22 -5.72
N VAL A 89 0.92 -6.00 -6.89
CA VAL A 89 1.96 -4.97 -7.12
C VAL A 89 1.43 -3.59 -6.71
N GLY A 90 0.16 -3.28 -7.01
CA GLY A 90 -0.50 -2.06 -6.57
C GLY A 90 -0.53 -1.90 -5.04
N SER A 91 -0.80 -2.96 -4.29
CA SER A 91 -0.75 -2.94 -2.82
C SER A 91 0.67 -2.71 -2.29
N VAL A 92 1.67 -3.34 -2.90
CA VAL A 92 3.10 -3.16 -2.55
C VAL A 92 3.54 -1.72 -2.78
N LEU A 93 3.18 -1.14 -3.93
CA LEU A 93 3.50 0.26 -4.25
C LEU A 93 2.84 1.24 -3.27
N LYS A 94 1.60 1.00 -2.86
CA LYS A 94 0.93 1.84 -1.84
C LYS A 94 1.67 1.79 -0.50
N SER A 95 2.10 0.61 -0.04
CA SER A 95 2.86 0.50 1.21
C SER A 95 4.23 1.15 1.12
N ALA A 96 4.92 1.04 -0.03
CA ALA A 96 6.17 1.77 -0.26
C ALA A 96 5.96 3.29 -0.22
N LEU A 97 4.87 3.81 -0.80
CA LEU A 97 4.52 5.23 -0.74
C LEU A 97 4.27 5.71 0.70
N VAL A 98 3.64 4.89 1.54
CA VAL A 98 3.44 5.20 2.97
C VAL A 98 4.80 5.33 3.67
N VAL A 99 5.72 4.39 3.44
CA VAL A 99 7.08 4.44 4.01
C VAL A 99 7.81 5.72 3.59
N VAL A 100 7.78 6.05 2.30
CA VAL A 100 8.40 7.28 1.76
C VAL A 100 7.73 8.53 2.34
N GLY A 101 6.41 8.54 2.49
CA GLY A 101 5.67 9.64 3.12
C GLY A 101 6.08 9.88 4.57
N ILE A 102 6.22 8.81 5.36
CA ILE A 102 6.68 8.90 6.75
C ILE A 102 8.11 9.44 6.83
N LEU A 103 9.00 8.99 5.93
CA LEU A 103 10.36 9.51 5.84
C LEU A 103 10.36 11.02 5.59
N PHE A 104 9.56 11.49 4.62
CA PHE A 104 9.43 12.92 4.35
C PHE A 104 8.87 13.69 5.55
N ILE A 105 7.87 13.16 6.26
CA ILE A 105 7.31 13.82 7.44
C ILE A 105 8.39 14.03 8.51
N PHE A 106 9.21 13.01 8.80
CA PHE A 106 10.29 13.15 9.77
C PHE A 106 11.38 14.11 9.28
N PHE A 107 11.74 14.05 8.00
CA PHE A 107 12.70 14.96 7.39
C PHE A 107 12.23 16.43 7.48
N PHE A 108 11.01 16.72 7.03
CA PHE A 108 10.43 18.07 7.10
C PHE A 108 10.29 18.55 8.54
N LYS A 109 9.91 17.68 9.48
CA LYS A 109 9.87 18.05 10.89
C LYS A 109 11.24 18.53 11.39
N VAL A 110 12.33 17.85 11.02
CA VAL A 110 13.70 18.24 11.41
C VAL A 110 14.11 19.55 10.75
N VAL A 111 13.82 19.73 9.46
CA VAL A 111 14.16 20.95 8.72
C VAL A 111 13.37 22.15 9.23
N LEU A 112 12.05 22.01 9.37
CA LEU A 112 11.15 23.12 9.72
C LEU A 112 11.26 23.52 11.19
N SER A 113 11.60 22.60 12.09
CA SER A 113 11.71 22.92 13.53
C SER A 113 12.77 23.96 13.87
N SER A 114 13.68 24.25 12.95
CA SER A 114 14.76 25.23 13.10
C SER A 114 14.35 26.65 12.68
N PHE A 115 13.16 26.84 12.11
CA PHE A 115 12.70 28.14 11.60
C PHE A 115 11.58 28.71 12.48
N ASP A 116 11.61 30.03 12.73
CA ASP A 116 10.58 30.73 13.51
C ASP A 116 9.17 30.62 12.91
N PHE A 117 9.06 30.48 11.58
CA PHE A 117 7.81 30.23 10.86
C PHE A 117 7.04 28.99 11.36
N TYR A 118 7.75 27.98 11.83
CA TYR A 118 7.11 26.78 12.37
C TYR A 118 6.36 27.06 13.69
N LEU A 119 6.86 27.98 14.52
CA LEU A 119 6.24 28.36 15.78
C LEU A 119 4.99 29.22 15.56
N GLU A 120 5.01 30.11 14.55
CA GLU A 120 3.88 30.99 14.21
C GLU A 120 2.68 30.19 13.69
N TYR A 121 2.90 29.15 12.89
CA TYR A 121 1.84 28.35 12.26
C TYR A 121 1.74 26.91 12.81
N LEU A 122 2.10 26.71 14.08
CA LEU A 122 2.19 25.38 14.71
C LEU A 122 0.88 24.58 14.62
N VAL A 123 -0.27 25.24 14.79
CA VAL A 123 -1.60 24.60 14.70
C VAL A 123 -1.86 24.07 13.30
N PHE A 124 -1.52 24.84 12.26
CA PHE A 124 -1.66 24.43 10.87
C PHE A 124 -0.80 23.19 10.57
N TRP A 125 0.46 23.19 11.02
CA TRP A 125 1.36 22.05 10.83
C TRP A 125 0.86 20.78 11.52
N LYS A 126 0.27 20.90 12.72
CA LYS A 126 -0.36 19.76 13.42
C LYS A 126 -1.55 19.20 12.64
N ILE A 127 -2.46 20.06 12.18
CA ILE A 127 -3.62 19.64 11.39
C ILE A 127 -3.17 18.93 10.11
N LEU A 128 -2.20 19.50 9.40
CA LEU A 128 -1.66 18.92 8.17
C LEU A 128 -1.00 17.56 8.43
N ALA A 129 -0.17 17.46 9.47
CA ALA A 129 0.51 16.23 9.84
C ALA A 129 -0.49 15.10 10.18
N LEU A 130 -1.50 15.39 11.01
CA LEU A 130 -2.53 14.42 11.34
C LEU A 130 -3.36 14.00 10.11
N SER A 131 -3.69 14.96 9.24
CA SER A 131 -4.42 14.69 8.00
C SER A 131 -3.65 13.75 7.07
N LEU A 132 -2.34 13.95 6.93
CA LEU A 132 -1.45 13.07 6.18
C LEU A 132 -1.39 11.67 6.81
N ALA A 133 -1.31 11.57 8.14
CA ALA A 133 -1.33 10.28 8.84
C ALA A 133 -2.63 9.51 8.57
N VAL A 134 -3.79 10.18 8.51
CA VAL A 134 -5.06 9.54 8.15
C VAL A 134 -5.01 9.00 6.72
N VAL A 135 -4.55 9.80 5.75
CA VAL A 135 -4.45 9.35 4.34
C VAL A 135 -3.54 8.12 4.21
N MET A 136 -2.38 8.15 4.84
CA MET A 136 -1.45 7.02 4.82
C MET A 136 -2.03 5.78 5.51
N THR A 137 -2.81 5.96 6.58
CA THR A 137 -3.53 4.87 7.26
C THR A 137 -4.51 4.21 6.30
N PHE A 138 -5.32 4.99 5.58
CA PHE A 138 -6.25 4.45 4.58
C PHE A 138 -5.53 3.72 3.44
N MET A 139 -4.42 4.27 2.94
CA MET A 139 -3.60 3.60 1.94
C MET A 139 -3.09 2.26 2.44
N GLN A 140 -2.60 2.21 3.69
CA GLN A 140 -2.06 0.99 4.27
C GLN A 140 -3.14 -0.05 4.56
N LEU A 141 -4.33 0.36 5.01
CA LEU A 141 -5.47 -0.54 5.20
C LEU A 141 -5.89 -1.20 3.89
N GLU A 142 -5.99 -0.43 2.80
CA GLU A 142 -6.28 -1.00 1.48
C GLU A 142 -5.21 -2.01 1.07
N SER A 143 -3.92 -1.69 1.27
CA SER A 143 -2.83 -2.62 0.96
C SER A 143 -2.96 -3.93 1.74
N VAL A 144 -3.15 -3.85 3.06
CA VAL A 144 -3.31 -5.02 3.92
C VAL A 144 -4.52 -5.86 3.48
N PHE A 145 -5.64 -5.23 3.15
CA PHE A 145 -6.82 -5.94 2.63
C PHE A 145 -6.53 -6.71 1.33
N HIS A 146 -5.83 -6.08 0.39
CA HIS A 146 -5.45 -6.73 -0.87
C HIS A 146 -4.51 -7.92 -0.63
N VAL A 147 -3.58 -7.80 0.31
CA VAL A 147 -2.68 -8.90 0.71
C VAL A 147 -3.47 -10.06 1.32
N ILE A 148 -4.37 -9.79 2.27
CA ILE A 148 -5.22 -10.82 2.89
C ILE A 148 -6.03 -11.53 1.81
N LYS A 149 -6.69 -10.77 0.92
CA LYS A 149 -7.48 -11.33 -0.18
C LYS A 149 -6.63 -12.20 -1.10
N SER A 150 -5.42 -11.77 -1.44
CA SER A 150 -4.48 -12.53 -2.27
C SER A 150 -4.10 -13.86 -1.63
N ASN A 151 -3.82 -13.86 -0.33
CA ASN A 151 -3.48 -15.08 0.41
C ASN A 151 -4.65 -16.07 0.47
N ILE A 152 -5.88 -15.58 0.73
CA ILE A 152 -7.08 -16.43 0.72
C ILE A 152 -7.29 -17.06 -0.67
N MET A 153 -7.18 -16.27 -1.74
CA MET A 153 -7.34 -16.78 -3.10
C MET A 153 -6.28 -17.84 -3.44
N PHE A 154 -5.04 -17.65 -3.00
CA PHE A 154 -3.99 -18.65 -3.21
C PHE A 154 -4.29 -19.98 -2.50
N ILE A 155 -4.75 -19.92 -1.24
CA ILE A 155 -5.14 -21.12 -0.49
C ILE A 155 -6.26 -21.86 -1.21
N ASN A 156 -7.28 -21.14 -1.69
CA ASN A 156 -8.37 -21.74 -2.45
C ASN A 156 -7.90 -22.38 -3.77
N ASP A 157 -6.99 -21.72 -4.50
CA ASP A 157 -6.40 -22.27 -5.71
C ASP A 157 -5.59 -23.56 -5.42
N LEU A 158 -4.96 -23.63 -4.24
CA LEU A 158 -4.22 -24.82 -3.80
C LEU A 158 -5.15 -25.99 -3.47
N HIS A 159 -6.27 -25.74 -2.79
CA HIS A 159 -7.28 -26.76 -2.54
C HIS A 159 -7.88 -27.30 -3.84
N ARG A 160 -8.28 -26.41 -4.75
CA ARG A 160 -8.84 -26.82 -6.05
C ARG A 160 -7.87 -27.67 -6.87
N LYS A 161 -6.60 -27.26 -6.96
CA LYS A 161 -5.57 -28.03 -7.69
C LYS A 161 -5.29 -29.40 -7.06
N ARG A 162 -5.49 -29.53 -5.75
CA ARG A 162 -5.35 -30.81 -5.05
C ARG A 162 -6.52 -31.73 -5.39
N GLU A 163 -7.75 -31.22 -5.32
CA GLU A 163 -8.96 -31.97 -5.67
C GLU A 163 -8.94 -32.44 -7.13
N GLU A 164 -8.52 -31.59 -8.07
CA GLU A 164 -8.34 -31.94 -9.49
C GLU A 164 -7.34 -33.10 -9.67
N LYS A 165 -6.22 -33.08 -8.92
CA LYS A 165 -5.21 -34.15 -8.98
C LYS A 165 -5.66 -35.46 -8.35
N GLU A 166 -6.45 -35.40 -7.27
CA GLU A 166 -7.01 -36.59 -6.63
C GLU A 166 -8.07 -37.22 -7.56
N ALA A 167 -8.90 -36.42 -8.24
CA ALA A 167 -9.88 -36.91 -9.21
C ALA A 167 -9.24 -37.57 -10.45
N ASP A 168 -8.13 -37.04 -10.96
CA ASP A 168 -7.38 -37.64 -12.09
C ASP A 168 -6.66 -38.95 -11.71
N HIS A 169 -6.42 -39.19 -10.41
CA HIS A 169 -5.76 -40.40 -9.91
C HIS A 169 -6.72 -41.57 -9.70
N ASP A 170 -8.04 -41.32 -9.69
CA ASP A 170 -9.11 -42.30 -9.48
C ASP A 170 -9.70 -42.85 -10.80
N ILE A 171 -9.16 -42.47 -11.96
CA ILE A 171 -9.53 -42.94 -13.31
C ILE A 171 -8.40 -43.79 -13.91
#